data_AF-A0A955Z9D1-F1
#
_entry.id   AF-A0A955Z9D1-F1
#
_cell.length_a   1.000
_cell.length_b   1.000
_cell.length_c   1.000
_cell.angle_alpha   90.00
_cell.angle_beta   90.00
_cell.angle_gamma   90.00
#
_symmetry.space_group_name_H-M   'P 1'
#
loop_
_entity.id
_entity.type
_entity.pdbx_description
1 polymer ?
#
loop_
_entity_poly.entity_id
_entity_poly.type
_entity_poly.pdbx_seq_one_letter_code
_entity_poly.pdbx_strand_id
1 'polypeptide(L)'
;MSLVILVALALVAYWLFTKRKKSAVKTTSDLPPKLDRWVCDILERELATRTLGIANSTADERKRLSKTLRGDPDPELVTTIEGAVKSVQLEFMKYAHEQDAEVVVRVTYEDGATANVGERMPLADLPEGVRADFASKGSTRVFRGWEFPWSRIRAS
;
A
#
# COMPACT_ATOMS: atom_id res chain seq x y z
N MET A 1 11.53 1.29 43.94
CA MET A 1 12.35 1.45 42.72
C MET A 1 12.10 0.38 41.66
N SER A 2 11.90 -0.88 42.03
CA SER A 2 11.77 -2.00 41.07
C SER A 2 10.53 -1.95 40.16
N LEU A 3 9.40 -1.39 40.63
CA LEU A 3 8.16 -1.33 39.84
C LEU A 3 8.25 -0.34 38.66
N VAL A 4 8.87 0.82 38.87
CA VAL A 4 9.02 1.86 37.85
C VAL A 4 9.94 1.38 36.71
N ILE A 5 10.99 0.63 37.06
CA ILE A 5 11.93 0.05 36.09
C ILE A 5 11.23 -1.03 35.25
N LEU A 6 10.37 -1.85 35.86
CA LEU A 6 9.58 -2.85 35.13
C LEU A 6 8.57 -2.21 34.16
N VAL A 7 7.90 -1.14 34.57
CA VAL A 7 6.97 -0.41 33.69
C VAL A 7 7.72 0.26 32.54
N ALA A 8 8.87 0.88 32.80
CA ALA A 8 9.70 1.47 31.76
C ALA A 8 10.21 0.42 30.75
N LEU A 9 10.66 -0.74 31.24
CA LEU A 9 11.09 -1.85 30.37
C LEU A 9 9.92 -2.41 29.55
N ALA A 10 8.73 -2.52 30.12
CA ALA A 10 7.54 -2.97 29.40
C ALA A 10 7.13 -1.99 28.30
N LEU A 11 7.19 -0.68 28.57
CA LEU A 11 6.90 0.37 27.58
C LEU A 11 7.95 0.42 26.47
N VAL A 12 9.23 0.26 26.79
CA VAL A 12 10.31 0.19 25.80
C VAL A 12 10.18 -1.08 24.96
N ALA A 13 9.88 -2.22 25.58
CA ALA A 13 9.65 -3.47 24.85
C ALA A 13 8.42 -3.36 23.94
N TYR A 14 7.32 -2.78 24.43
CA TYR A 14 6.12 -2.52 23.64
C TYR A 14 6.43 -1.60 22.45
N TRP A 15 7.15 -0.50 22.67
CA TRP A 15 7.56 0.43 21.62
C TRP A 15 8.53 -0.19 20.60
N LEU A 16 9.43 -1.07 21.06
CA LEU A 16 10.30 -1.84 20.17
C LEU A 16 9.54 -2.92 19.39
N PHE A 17 8.49 -3.50 19.97
CA PHE A 17 7.61 -4.46 19.30
C PHE A 17 6.71 -3.80 18.27
N THR A 18 6.17 -2.61 18.55
CA THR A 18 5.39 -1.85 17.55
C THR A 18 6.28 -1.38 16.39
N LYS A 19 7.58 -1.14 16.63
CA LYS A 19 8.54 -0.84 15.57
C LYS A 19 9.08 -2.06 14.81
N ARG A 20 8.94 -3.28 15.35
CA ARG A 20 9.46 -4.50 14.71
C ARG A 20 8.42 -5.20 13.86
N LYS A 21 8.52 -4.90 12.55
CA LYS A 21 8.42 -5.78 11.38
C LYS A 21 7.49 -5.20 10.31
N LYS A 22 7.98 -4.20 9.58
CA LYS A 22 7.80 -4.19 8.13
C LYS A 22 8.58 -5.39 7.60
N SER A 23 7.96 -6.57 7.61
CA SER A 23 8.51 -7.73 6.88
C SER A 23 8.83 -7.26 5.46
N ALA A 24 9.99 -7.64 4.93
CA ALA A 24 10.38 -7.34 3.56
C ALA A 24 9.47 -8.10 2.59
N VAL A 25 8.22 -7.67 2.48
CA VAL A 25 7.37 -7.99 1.34
C VAL A 25 8.13 -7.44 0.15
N LYS A 26 8.37 -8.28 -0.85
CA LYS A 26 9.04 -7.86 -2.08
C LYS A 26 8.29 -6.64 -2.63
N THR A 27 8.89 -5.47 -2.55
CA THR A 27 8.32 -4.25 -3.13
C THR A 27 8.40 -4.38 -4.65
N THR A 28 7.32 -4.07 -5.34
CA THR A 28 7.38 -3.87 -6.79
C THR A 28 7.61 -2.39 -7.04
N SER A 29 8.83 -2.05 -7.49
CA SER A 29 9.17 -0.67 -7.89
C SER A 29 8.63 -0.32 -9.27
N ASP A 30 8.50 -1.31 -10.16
CA ASP A 30 8.07 -1.14 -11.55
C ASP A 30 6.73 -1.84 -11.80
N LEU A 31 5.65 -1.11 -11.54
CA LEU A 31 4.33 -1.49 -12.04
C LEU A 31 4.20 -1.07 -13.51
N PRO A 32 3.57 -1.87 -14.37
CA PRO A 32 3.14 -1.43 -15.68
C PRO A 32 2.31 -0.14 -15.59
N PRO A 33 2.43 0.82 -16.53
CA PRO A 33 1.79 2.14 -16.42
C PRO A 33 0.26 2.12 -16.27
N LYS A 34 -0.40 1.06 -16.75
CA LYS A 34 -1.84 0.85 -16.60
C LYS A 34 -2.20 0.47 -15.17
N LEU A 35 -1.46 -0.50 -14.61
CA LEU A 35 -1.64 -0.96 -13.24
C LEU A 35 -1.28 0.13 -12.23
N ASP A 36 -0.19 0.87 -12.45
CA ASP A 36 0.21 1.98 -11.60
C ASP A 36 -0.87 3.08 -11.52
N ARG A 37 -1.40 3.50 -12.67
CA ARG A 37 -2.51 4.46 -12.74
C ARG A 37 -3.74 3.97 -11.99
N TRP A 38 -4.12 2.71 -12.21
CA TRP A 38 -5.24 2.11 -11.51
C TRP A 38 -5.04 2.10 -9.99
N VAL A 39 -3.86 1.68 -9.49
CA VAL A 39 -3.54 1.70 -8.05
C VAL A 39 -3.67 3.12 -7.50
N CYS A 40 -3.13 4.12 -8.20
CA CYS A 40 -3.23 5.52 -7.78
C CYS A 40 -4.67 6.01 -7.72
N ASP A 41 -5.50 5.70 -8.72
CA ASP A 41 -6.90 6.12 -8.78
C ASP A 41 -7.75 5.47 -7.66
N ILE A 42 -7.46 4.20 -7.31
CA ILE A 42 -8.09 3.51 -6.18
C ILE A 42 -7.67 4.15 -4.86
N LEU A 43 -6.36 4.37 -4.66
CA LEU A 43 -5.85 5.01 -3.45
C LEU A 43 -6.38 6.44 -3.29
N GLU A 44 -6.52 7.20 -4.37
CA GLU A 44 -7.10 8.55 -4.32
C GLU A 44 -8.51 8.51 -3.72
N ARG A 45 -9.38 7.62 -4.21
CA ARG A 45 -10.76 7.49 -3.74
C ARG A 45 -10.84 7.01 -2.29
N GLU A 46 -10.03 6.01 -1.96
CA GLU A 46 -10.01 5.40 -0.64
C GLU A 46 -9.47 6.37 0.42
N LEU A 47 -8.34 7.02 0.15
CA LEU A 47 -7.72 7.99 1.07
C LEU A 47 -8.55 9.27 1.21
N ALA A 48 -9.16 9.75 0.12
CA ALA A 48 -10.08 10.89 0.17
C ALA A 48 -11.25 10.62 1.13
N THR A 49 -11.81 9.41 1.09
CA THR A 49 -12.94 9.04 1.94
C THR A 49 -12.54 8.80 3.37
N ARG A 50 -11.51 7.98 3.59
CA ARG A 50 -11.25 7.37 4.90
C ARG A 50 -10.19 8.08 5.73
N THR A 51 -9.21 8.70 5.08
CA THR A 51 -8.10 9.35 5.77
C THR A 51 -8.35 10.85 5.92
N LEU A 52 -8.81 11.47 4.84
CA LEU A 52 -8.89 12.92 4.75
C LEU A 52 -10.31 13.46 5.03
N GLY A 53 -11.34 12.60 4.99
CA GLY A 53 -12.73 13.03 5.16
C GLY A 53 -13.22 13.96 4.06
N ILE A 54 -12.51 13.99 2.93
CA ILE A 54 -12.71 14.86 1.78
C ILE A 54 -13.48 14.17 0.65
N ALA A 55 -14.27 13.12 0.93
CA ALA A 55 -15.06 12.43 -0.10
C ALA A 55 -15.95 13.39 -0.93
N ASN A 56 -16.46 14.45 -0.27
CA ASN A 56 -17.32 15.48 -0.86
C ASN A 56 -16.59 16.82 -1.03
N SER A 57 -15.27 16.81 -1.08
CA SER A 57 -14.47 18.03 -1.06
C SER A 57 -14.42 18.75 -2.39
N THR A 58 -13.71 19.88 -2.39
CA THR A 58 -13.50 20.66 -3.61
C THR A 58 -12.65 19.87 -4.62
N ALA A 59 -12.85 20.15 -5.91
CA ALA A 59 -12.08 19.52 -6.99
C ALA A 59 -10.56 19.75 -6.83
N ASP A 60 -10.18 20.86 -6.20
CA ASP A 60 -8.77 21.23 -5.97
C ASP A 60 -8.09 20.34 -4.93
N GLU A 61 -8.78 19.93 -3.87
CA GLU A 61 -8.23 19.02 -2.84
C GLU A 61 -7.99 17.62 -3.41
N ARG A 62 -8.93 17.10 -4.21
CA ARG A 62 -8.73 15.83 -4.91
C ARG A 62 -7.59 15.91 -5.93
N LYS A 63 -7.46 17.04 -6.62
CA LYS A 63 -6.34 17.29 -7.54
C LYS A 63 -4.99 17.32 -6.82
N ARG A 64 -4.89 17.93 -5.63
CA ARG A 64 -3.68 17.91 -4.79
C ARG A 64 -3.31 16.49 -4.38
N LEU A 65 -4.30 15.69 -3.93
CA LEU A 65 -4.09 14.28 -3.58
C LEU A 65 -3.60 13.45 -4.77
N SER A 66 -4.26 13.58 -5.92
CA SER A 66 -3.89 12.88 -7.15
C SER A 66 -2.45 13.17 -7.58
N LYS A 67 -2.04 14.45 -7.52
CA LYS A 67 -0.66 14.87 -7.79
C LYS A 67 0.34 14.27 -6.80
N THR A 68 0.00 14.29 -5.51
CA THR A 68 0.81 13.71 -4.43
C THR A 68 1.06 12.22 -4.68
N LEU A 69 0.02 11.47 -5.03
CA LEU A 69 0.11 10.04 -5.37
C LEU A 69 0.86 9.76 -6.68
N ARG A 70 1.05 10.76 -7.54
CA ARG A 70 1.77 10.66 -8.82
C ARG A 70 3.18 11.25 -8.78
N GLY A 71 3.70 11.55 -7.59
CA GLY A 71 5.10 11.94 -7.40
C GLY A 71 5.36 13.45 -7.27
N ASP A 72 4.33 14.27 -7.12
CA ASP A 72 4.43 15.69 -6.77
C ASP A 72 3.96 15.89 -5.31
N PRO A 73 4.80 15.57 -4.31
CA PRO A 73 4.36 15.39 -2.93
C PRO A 73 4.00 16.70 -2.25
N ASP A 74 2.79 16.78 -1.73
CA ASP A 74 2.34 17.83 -0.82
C ASP A 74 2.69 17.47 0.64
N PRO A 75 3.51 18.26 1.36
CA PRO A 75 3.96 17.91 2.71
C PRO A 75 2.85 17.66 3.73
N GLU A 76 1.74 18.40 3.64
CA GLU A 76 0.61 18.27 4.56
C GLU A 76 -0.12 16.93 4.33
N LEU A 77 -0.37 16.60 3.05
CA LEU A 77 -1.00 15.35 2.67
C LEU A 77 -0.11 14.15 2.97
N VAL A 78 1.19 14.26 2.68
CA VAL A 78 2.16 13.19 2.99
C VAL A 78 2.16 12.89 4.48
N THR A 79 2.26 13.90 5.33
CA THR A 79 2.27 13.72 6.80
C THR A 79 0.98 13.06 7.29
N THR A 80 -0.16 13.50 6.74
CA THR A 80 -1.47 12.94 7.12
C THR A 80 -1.61 11.49 6.66
N ILE A 81 -1.21 11.17 5.44
CA ILE A 81 -1.26 9.81 4.88
C ILE A 81 -0.29 8.89 5.65
N GLU A 82 0.94 9.32 5.93
CA GLU A 82 1.92 8.54 6.70
C GLU A 82 1.47 8.29 8.14
N GLY A 83 0.70 9.21 8.74
CA GLY A 83 0.12 9.04 10.07
C GLY A 83 -1.09 8.11 10.13
N ALA A 84 -1.78 7.90 9.00
CA ALA A 84 -3.01 7.10 8.94
C ALA A 84 -2.81 5.72 8.30
N VAL A 85 -1.93 5.61 7.31
CA VAL A 85 -1.72 4.40 6.50
C VAL A 85 -0.48 3.66 6.97
N LYS A 86 -0.69 2.44 7.47
CA LYS A 86 0.37 1.54 7.92
C LYS A 86 1.10 0.88 6.77
N SER A 87 0.36 0.37 5.78
CA SER A 87 0.94 -0.29 4.60
C SER A 87 -0.04 -0.40 3.45
N VAL A 88 0.49 -0.35 2.22
CA VAL A 88 -0.23 -0.71 0.99
C VAL A 88 0.40 -1.97 0.40
N GLN A 89 -0.44 -2.96 0.08
CA GLN A 89 -0.02 -4.21 -0.53
C GLN A 89 -0.88 -4.51 -1.75
N LEU A 90 -0.25 -5.08 -2.78
CA LEU A 90 -0.92 -5.62 -3.94
C LEU A 90 -0.96 -7.14 -3.82
N GLU A 91 -2.15 -7.70 -3.85
CA GLU A 91 -2.37 -9.15 -3.98
C GLU A 91 -2.77 -9.45 -5.42
N PHE A 92 -2.06 -10.40 -6.03
CA PHE A 92 -2.37 -10.91 -7.36
C PHE A 92 -2.85 -12.33 -7.19
N MET A 93 -4.05 -12.64 -7.67
CA MET A 93 -4.63 -13.99 -7.64
C MET A 93 -4.89 -14.49 -9.05
N LYS A 94 -4.35 -15.66 -9.36
CA LYS A 94 -4.60 -16.36 -10.62
C LYS A 94 -5.53 -17.54 -10.37
N TYR A 95 -6.64 -17.59 -11.09
CA TYR A 95 -7.54 -18.74 -11.10
C TYR A 95 -7.07 -19.76 -12.14
N ALA A 96 -7.26 -21.04 -11.84
CA ALA A 96 -6.89 -22.11 -12.75
C ALA A 96 -7.69 -21.96 -14.07
N HIS A 97 -7.01 -22.13 -15.20
CA HIS A 97 -7.60 -22.05 -16.55
C HIS A 97 -8.09 -20.67 -17.00
N GLU A 98 -7.92 -19.61 -16.21
CA GLU A 98 -8.21 -18.23 -16.64
C GLU A 98 -6.97 -17.54 -17.22
N GLN A 99 -7.18 -16.69 -18.23
CA GLN A 99 -6.14 -15.81 -18.78
C GLN A 99 -6.05 -14.47 -18.05
N ASP A 100 -6.95 -14.25 -17.10
CA ASP A 100 -7.02 -13.08 -16.25
C ASP A 100 -6.54 -13.40 -14.83
N ALA A 101 -6.13 -12.36 -14.13
CA ALA A 101 -5.86 -12.38 -12.70
C ALA A 101 -6.69 -11.32 -12.01
N GLU A 102 -7.06 -11.60 -10.77
CA GLU A 102 -7.63 -10.60 -9.87
C GLU A 102 -6.47 -9.88 -9.18
N VAL A 103 -6.45 -8.56 -9.29
CA VAL A 103 -5.50 -7.70 -8.59
C VAL A 103 -6.25 -6.96 -7.51
N VAL A 104 -5.78 -7.05 -6.27
CA VAL A 104 -6.40 -6.41 -5.11
C VAL A 104 -5.42 -5.44 -4.47
N VAL A 105 -5.82 -4.17 -4.37
CA VAL A 105 -5.15 -3.18 -3.51
C VAL A 105 -5.65 -3.38 -2.09
N ARG A 106 -4.73 -3.71 -1.19
CA ARG A 106 -4.99 -3.81 0.25
C ARG A 106 -4.34 -2.65 0.97
N VAL A 107 -5.14 -1.79 1.58
CA VAL A 107 -4.69 -0.70 2.44
C VAL A 107 -4.91 -1.12 3.88
N THR A 108 -3.84 -1.13 4.68
CA THR A 108 -3.92 -1.34 6.13
C THR A 108 -3.65 0.00 6.80
N TYR A 109 -4.54 0.38 7.72
CA TYR A 109 -4.46 1.62 8.47
C TYR A 109 -3.78 1.39 9.83
N GLU A 110 -3.32 2.47 10.47
CA GLU A 110 -2.68 2.44 11.78
C GLU A 110 -3.64 2.01 12.90
N ASP A 111 -4.95 2.26 12.73
CA ASP A 111 -6.02 1.80 13.63
C ASP A 111 -6.34 0.29 13.50
N GLY A 112 -5.67 -0.40 12.58
CA GLY A 112 -5.89 -1.82 12.28
C GLY A 112 -7.01 -2.10 11.27
N ALA A 113 -7.74 -1.09 10.82
CA ALA A 113 -8.71 -1.25 9.76
C ALA A 113 -8.03 -1.63 8.43
N THR A 114 -8.77 -2.32 7.58
CA THR A 114 -8.31 -2.69 6.23
C THR A 114 -9.35 -2.33 5.19
N ALA A 115 -8.90 -1.79 4.06
CA ALA A 115 -9.70 -1.65 2.85
C ALA A 115 -9.11 -2.55 1.75
N ASN A 116 -9.98 -3.20 0.98
CA ASN A 116 -9.59 -4.08 -0.10
C ASN A 116 -10.42 -3.73 -1.33
N VAL A 117 -9.77 -3.41 -2.45
CA VAL A 117 -10.44 -3.11 -3.72
C VAL A 117 -9.78 -3.90 -4.83
N GLY A 118 -10.58 -4.67 -5.57
CA GLY A 118 -10.13 -5.60 -6.60
C GLY A 118 -10.57 -5.22 -8.00
N GLU A 119 -9.72 -5.52 -8.99
CA GLU A 119 -10.05 -5.47 -10.42
C GLU A 119 -9.49 -6.70 -11.14
N ARG A 120 -10.21 -7.19 -12.15
CA ARG A 120 -9.71 -8.22 -13.05
C ARG A 120 -8.86 -7.60 -14.14
N MET A 121 -7.65 -8.12 -14.32
CA MET A 121 -6.72 -7.67 -15.34
C MET A 121 -6.17 -8.87 -16.13
N PRO A 122 -5.89 -8.72 -17.44
CA PRO A 122 -5.21 -9.76 -18.20
C PRO A 122 -3.88 -10.12 -17.57
N LEU A 123 -3.51 -11.40 -17.59
CA LEU A 123 -2.21 -11.84 -17.06
C LEU A 123 -1.04 -11.10 -17.73
N ALA A 124 -1.17 -10.73 -19.01
CA ALA A 124 -0.17 -9.99 -19.76
C ALA A 124 0.10 -8.57 -19.21
N ASP A 125 -0.89 -7.96 -18.55
CA ASP A 125 -0.79 -6.63 -17.95
C ASP A 125 -0.14 -6.64 -16.56
N LEU A 126 0.18 -7.84 -16.03
CA LEU A 126 0.84 -7.97 -14.74
C LEU A 126 2.36 -7.73 -14.82
N PRO A 127 2.98 -7.26 -13.72
CA PRO A 127 4.43 -7.15 -13.63
C PRO A 127 5.11 -8.48 -13.98
N GLU A 128 6.23 -8.42 -14.71
CA GLU A 128 6.96 -9.62 -15.15
C GLU A 128 7.34 -10.53 -13.97
N GLY A 129 7.82 -9.93 -12.87
CA GLY A 129 8.16 -10.66 -11.66
C GLY A 129 6.97 -11.32 -10.95
N VAL A 130 5.72 -10.93 -11.26
CA VAL A 130 4.50 -11.62 -10.78
C VAL A 130 4.15 -12.76 -11.73
N ARG A 131 4.19 -12.54 -13.05
CA ARG A 131 3.98 -13.58 -14.06
C ARG A 131 4.97 -14.74 -13.89
N ALA A 132 6.25 -14.42 -13.67
CA ALA A 132 7.30 -15.40 -13.42
C ALA A 132 7.06 -16.19 -12.11
N ASP A 133 6.57 -15.54 -11.06
CA ASP A 133 6.23 -16.21 -9.81
C ASP A 133 5.05 -17.19 -9.99
N PHE A 134 4.02 -16.81 -10.75
CA PHE A 134 2.93 -17.72 -11.09
C PHE A 134 3.39 -18.92 -11.93
N ALA A 135 4.31 -18.72 -12.86
CA ALA A 135 4.82 -19.79 -13.72
C ALA A 135 5.78 -20.74 -12.98
N SER A 136 6.67 -20.21 -12.14
CA SER A 136 7.75 -20.99 -11.52
C SER A 136 7.34 -21.68 -10.21
N LYS A 137 6.53 -21.03 -9.38
CA LYS A 137 6.21 -21.53 -8.03
C LYS A 137 4.89 -22.29 -7.96
N GLY A 138 4.12 -22.33 -9.04
CA GLY A 138 2.75 -22.87 -9.05
C GLY A 138 1.83 -22.16 -8.05
N SER A 139 2.21 -20.98 -7.55
CA SER A 139 1.40 -20.22 -6.60
C SER A 139 0.17 -19.69 -7.29
N THR A 140 -0.98 -19.75 -6.61
CA THR A 140 -2.22 -19.09 -7.07
C THR A 140 -2.29 -17.66 -6.58
N ARG A 141 -1.44 -17.26 -5.63
CA ARG A 141 -1.42 -15.92 -5.03
C ARG A 141 0.00 -15.37 -4.90
N VAL A 142 0.16 -14.10 -5.23
CA VAL A 142 1.45 -13.40 -5.12
C VAL A 142 1.20 -12.06 -4.44
N PHE A 143 1.98 -11.74 -3.42
CA PHE A 143 1.90 -10.47 -2.69
C PHE A 143 3.10 -9.59 -3.01
N ARG A 144 2.86 -8.30 -3.21
CA ARG A 144 3.89 -7.27 -3.39
C ARG A 144 3.60 -6.06 -2.53
N GLY A 145 4.64 -5.51 -1.92
CA GLY A 145 4.55 -4.20 -1.26
C GLY A 145 4.41 -3.12 -2.33
N TRP A 146 3.57 -2.13 -2.08
CA TRP A 146 3.54 -0.91 -2.88
C TRP A 146 3.99 0.25 -2.01
N GLU A 147 4.95 1.01 -2.52
CA GLU A 147 5.53 2.15 -1.83
C GLU A 147 5.03 3.44 -2.47
N PHE A 148 4.65 4.39 -1.61
CA PHE A 148 4.30 5.72 -2.07
C PHE A 148 5.47 6.36 -2.82
N PRO A 149 5.22 7.16 -3.88
CA PRO A 149 6.28 7.77 -4.67
C PRO A 149 7.32 8.57 -3.84
N TRP A 150 6.86 9.30 -2.83
CA TRP A 150 7.75 10.09 -1.95
C TRP A 150 8.63 9.24 -1.03
N SER A 151 8.24 7.98 -0.76
CA SER A 151 9.08 7.05 0.01
C SER A 151 10.29 6.59 -0.81
N ARG A 152 10.14 6.47 -2.14
CA ARG A 152 11.22 6.07 -3.06
C ARG A 152 12.30 7.15 -3.19
N ILE A 153 11.89 8.42 -3.23
CA ILE A 153 12.81 9.58 -3.33
C ILE A 153 13.71 9.70 -2.08
N ARG A 154 13.21 9.30 -0.90
CA ARG A 154 14.01 9.33 0.34
C ARG A 154 15.03 8.19 0.45
N ALA A 155 14.89 7.14 -0.36
CA ALA A 155 15.72 5.94 -0.30
C ALA A 155 16.88 5.93 -1.32
N SER A 156 16.91 6.90 -2.24
CA SER A 156 17.99 7.18 -3.20
C SER A 156 18.96 8.23 -2.66
#